data_AF-A0A1M4TX54-F1
#
_entry.id   AF-A0A1M4TX54-F1
#
_cell.length_a   1.000
_cell.length_b   1.000
_cell.length_c   1.000
_cell.angle_alpha   90.00
_cell.angle_beta   90.00
_cell.angle_gamma   90.00
#
_symmetry.space_group_name_H-M   'P 1'
#
loop_
_entity.id
_entity.type
_entity.pdbx_description
1 polymer ?
#
loop_
_entity_poly.entity_id
_entity_poly.type
_entity_poly.pdbx_seq_one_letter_code
_entity_poly.pdbx_strand_id
1 'polypeptide(L)'
;MINDKKIRQSIIIHLSSLMKKRHEQKLIILSIGLMIAFSIPISLLFNSDKEVLGYPMILIYIFALWMISIIISFIIIKRYDE
;
A
#
# COMPACT_ATOMS: atom_id res chain seq x y z
N MET A 1 38.64 -23.16 6.75
CA MET A 1 38.35 -21.70 6.76
C MET A 1 37.41 -21.25 5.64
N ILE A 2 37.50 -21.80 4.40
CA ILE A 2 36.65 -21.41 3.25
C ILE A 2 35.17 -21.83 3.40
N ASN A 3 34.91 -22.99 4.01
CA ASN A 3 33.54 -23.52 4.18
C ASN A 3 32.68 -22.63 5.09
N ASP A 4 33.30 -22.07 6.12
CA ASP A 4 32.69 -21.23 7.15
C ASP A 4 32.22 -19.87 6.59
N LYS A 5 33.00 -19.28 5.67
CA LYS A 5 32.63 -18.06 4.95
C LYS A 5 31.46 -18.30 3.99
N LYS A 6 31.43 -19.45 3.31
CA LYS A 6 30.37 -19.81 2.34
C LYS A 6 29.02 -20.03 3.03
N ILE A 7 29.04 -20.66 4.21
CA ILE A 7 27.86 -20.85 5.06
C ILE A 7 27.31 -19.50 5.54
N ARG A 8 28.19 -18.62 6.04
CA ARG A 8 27.80 -17.25 6.43
C ARG A 8 27.17 -16.47 5.30
N GLN A 9 27.74 -16.53 4.09
CA GLN A 9 27.18 -15.84 2.93
C GLN A 9 25.79 -16.36 2.56
N SER A 10 25.58 -17.68 2.62
CA SER A 10 24.26 -18.29 2.36
C SER A 10 23.21 -17.87 3.39
N ILE A 11 23.58 -17.81 4.67
CA ILE A 11 22.69 -17.38 5.76
C ILE A 11 22.29 -15.90 5.59
N ILE A 12 23.23 -15.03 5.26
CA ILE A 12 22.98 -13.59 5.03
C ILE A 12 22.01 -13.39 3.85
N ILE A 13 22.22 -14.11 2.74
CA ILE A 13 21.34 -14.03 1.56
C ILE A 13 19.92 -14.53 1.88
N HIS A 14 19.81 -15.58 2.70
CA HIS A 14 18.50 -16.11 3.09
C HIS A 14 17.76 -15.16 4.03
N LEU A 15 18.46 -14.57 5.01
CA LEU A 15 17.92 -13.55 5.92
C LEU A 15 17.49 -12.27 5.18
N SER A 16 18.29 -11.79 4.22
CA SER A 16 17.96 -10.60 3.43
C SER A 16 16.72 -10.82 2.55
N SER A 17 16.58 -12.02 1.96
CA SER A 17 15.39 -12.44 1.21
C SER A 17 14.13 -12.45 2.08
N LEU A 18 14.24 -12.97 3.31
CA LEU A 18 13.12 -13.02 4.25
C LEU A 18 12.69 -11.65 4.77
N MET A 19 13.61 -10.68 4.89
CA MET A 19 13.27 -9.30 5.25
C MET A 19 12.58 -8.57 4.09
N LYS A 20 13.09 -8.72 2.87
CA LYS A 20 12.52 -8.07 1.66
C LYS A 20 11.06 -8.46 1.40
N LYS A 21 10.70 -9.73 1.59
CA LYS A 21 9.32 -10.22 1.43
C LYS A 21 8.33 -9.58 2.40
N ARG A 22 8.77 -9.20 3.61
CA ARG A 22 7.90 -8.59 4.63
C ARG A 22 7.52 -7.14 4.28
N HIS A 23 8.42 -6.41 3.61
CA HIS A 23 8.13 -5.06 3.12
C HIS A 23 7.15 -5.11 1.94
N GLU A 24 7.37 -6.02 0.98
CA GLU A 24 6.49 -6.17 -0.18
C GLU A 24 5.07 -6.63 0.20
N GLN A 25 4.93 -7.55 1.17
CA GLN A 25 3.62 -7.99 1.66
C GLN A 25 2.78 -6.86 2.25
N LYS A 26 3.41 -5.88 2.93
CA LYS A 26 2.68 -4.74 3.51
C LYS A 26 2.14 -3.79 2.45
N LEU A 27 2.87 -3.59 1.36
CA LEU A 27 2.40 -2.80 0.21
C LEU A 27 1.25 -3.50 -0.53
N ILE A 28 1.28 -4.83 -0.61
CA ILE A 28 0.22 -5.63 -1.22
C ILE A 28 -1.10 -5.50 -0.45
N ILE A 29 -1.07 -5.62 0.90
CA ILE A 29 -2.27 -5.41 1.73
C ILE A 29 -2.83 -3.99 1.54
N LEU A 30 -1.96 -2.98 1.50
CA LEU A 30 -2.36 -1.59 1.27
C LEU A 30 -3.05 -1.42 -0.08
N SER A 31 -2.47 -2.01 -1.14
CA SER A 31 -3.02 -1.95 -2.49
C SER A 31 -4.39 -2.60 -2.60
N ILE A 32 -4.60 -3.75 -1.95
CA ILE A 32 -5.90 -4.44 -1.94
C ILE A 32 -6.95 -3.61 -1.19
N GLY A 33 -6.58 -3.02 -0.04
CA GLY A 33 -7.45 -2.12 0.71
C GLY A 33 -7.85 -0.88 -0.10
N LEU A 34 -6.89 -0.29 -0.82
CA LEU A 34 -7.14 0.82 -1.73
C LEU A 34 -8.09 0.43 -2.87
N MET A 35 -7.92 -0.76 -3.46
CA MET A 35 -8.75 -1.24 -4.56
C MET A 35 -10.23 -1.36 -4.15
N ILE A 36 -10.50 -1.85 -2.95
CA ILE A 36 -11.86 -1.93 -2.39
C ILE A 36 -12.36 -0.52 -2.03
N ALA A 37 -11.53 0.32 -1.43
CA ALA A 37 -11.92 1.67 -1.07
C ALA A 37 -12.25 2.53 -2.31
N PHE A 38 -11.61 2.27 -3.46
CA PHE A 38 -11.89 2.93 -4.73
C PHE A 38 -13.19 2.45 -5.39
N SER A 39 -13.72 1.27 -5.04
CA SER A 39 -15.01 0.80 -5.61
C SER A 39 -16.23 1.49 -5.01
N ILE A 40 -16.12 1.98 -3.77
CA ILE A 40 -17.17 2.72 -3.05
C ILE A 40 -17.60 4.00 -3.79
N PRO A 41 -16.69 4.92 -4.20
CA PRO A 41 -17.09 6.13 -4.93
C PRO A 41 -17.72 5.82 -6.29
N ILE A 42 -17.32 4.74 -6.97
CA ILE A 42 -18.00 4.28 -8.20
C ILE A 42 -19.47 3.94 -7.89
N SER A 43 -19.73 3.17 -6.83
CA SER A 43 -21.09 2.79 -6.45
C SER A 43 -21.93 3.99 -6.02
N LEU A 44 -21.32 4.97 -5.34
CA LEU A 44 -21.96 6.21 -4.91
C LEU A 44 -22.33 7.14 -6.08
N LEU A 45 -21.56 7.07 -7.18
CA LEU A 45 -21.78 7.84 -8.42
C LEU A 45 -23.06 7.42 -9.15
N PHE A 46 -23.40 6.13 -9.08
CA PHE A 46 -24.64 5.60 -9.69
C PHE A 46 -25.88 5.74 -8.81
N ASN A 47 -25.71 5.97 -7.50
CA ASN A 47 -26.81 6.00 -6.53
C ASN A 47 -27.24 7.43 -6.13
N SER A 48 -26.76 8.46 -6.85
CA SER A 48 -27.02 9.87 -6.50
C SER A 48 -27.99 10.52 -7.50
N ASP A 49 -29.29 10.54 -7.18
CA ASP A 49 -30.36 11.24 -7.92
C ASP A 49 -30.29 12.79 -7.86
N LYS A 50 -29.20 13.36 -7.32
CA LYS A 50 -29.09 14.78 -6.97
C LYS A 50 -28.14 15.49 -7.94
N GLU A 51 -28.71 16.12 -8.97
CA GLU A 51 -28.02 16.62 -10.17
C GLU A 51 -27.01 17.76 -9.96
N VAL A 52 -26.83 18.33 -8.77
CA VAL A 52 -26.10 19.62 -8.66
C VAL A 52 -24.66 19.48 -8.12
N LEU A 53 -24.29 18.36 -7.47
CA LEU A 53 -22.94 18.20 -6.87
C LEU A 53 -22.32 16.80 -7.02
N GLY A 54 -22.86 15.93 -7.90
CA GLY A 54 -22.38 14.56 -8.05
C GLY A 54 -20.90 14.45 -8.41
N TYR A 55 -20.50 14.95 -9.60
CA TYR A 55 -19.12 14.83 -10.09
C TYR A 55 -18.07 15.53 -9.18
N PRO A 56 -18.30 16.77 -8.69
CA PRO A 56 -17.38 17.41 -7.76
C PRO A 56 -17.18 16.65 -6.45
N MET A 57 -18.24 16.03 -5.90
CA MET A 57 -18.11 15.27 -4.65
C MET A 57 -17.31 13.99 -4.81
N ILE A 58 -17.44 13.29 -5.94
CA ILE A 58 -16.59 12.13 -6.23
C ILE A 58 -15.11 12.54 -6.34
N LEU A 59 -14.82 13.66 -6.99
CA LEU A 59 -13.44 14.14 -7.10
C LEU A 59 -12.82 14.44 -5.74
N ILE A 60 -13.55 15.10 -4.84
CA ILE A 60 -13.10 15.36 -3.46
C ILE A 60 -12.87 14.04 -2.71
N TYR A 61 -13.75 13.05 -2.91
CA TYR A 61 -13.62 11.75 -2.26
C TYR A 61 -12.38 10.98 -2.74
N ILE A 62 -12.17 10.92 -4.06
CA ILE A 62 -10.98 10.30 -4.68
C ILE A 62 -9.72 11.02 -4.21
N PHE A 63 -9.74 12.35 -4.18
CA PHE A 63 -8.60 13.15 -3.73
C PHE A 63 -8.25 12.89 -2.26
N ALA A 64 -9.24 12.86 -1.37
CA ALA A 64 -9.05 12.52 0.04
C ALA A 64 -8.52 11.09 0.22
N LEU A 65 -9.03 10.12 -0.55
CA LEU A 65 -8.63 8.72 -0.49
C LEU A 65 -7.19 8.52 -1.00
N TRP A 66 -6.79 9.26 -2.03
CA TRP A 66 -5.40 9.34 -2.47
C TRP A 66 -4.47 9.95 -1.40
N MET A 67 -4.88 11.05 -0.75
CA MET A 67 -4.10 11.64 0.34
C MET A 67 -3.91 10.67 1.50
N ILE A 68 -4.96 9.95 1.91
CA ILE A 68 -4.89 8.92 2.94
C ILE A 68 -3.91 7.81 2.53
N SER A 69 -3.97 7.35 1.27
CA SER A 69 -3.03 6.34 0.75
C SER A 69 -1.58 6.78 0.84
N ILE A 70 -1.28 8.02 0.40
CA ILE A 70 0.07 8.59 0.45
C ILE A 70 0.56 8.66 1.89
N ILE A 71 -0.29 9.10 2.82
CA ILE A 71 0.04 9.18 4.25
C ILE A 71 0.34 7.78 4.82
N ILE A 72 -0.51 6.79 4.54
CA ILE A 72 -0.28 5.42 5.02
C ILE A 72 1.01 4.85 4.44
N SER A 73 1.26 5.04 3.14
CA SER A 73 2.50 4.61 2.48
C SER A 73 3.73 5.28 3.12
N PHE A 74 3.66 6.58 3.40
CA PHE A 74 4.72 7.32 4.07
C PHE A 74 4.96 6.85 5.50
N ILE A 75 3.90 6.57 6.26
CA ILE A 75 3.99 6.00 7.61
C ILE A 75 4.64 4.61 7.57
N ILE A 76 4.26 3.77 6.60
CA ILE A 76 4.87 2.45 6.43
C ILE A 76 6.36 2.59 6.13
N ILE A 77 6.75 3.43 5.17
CA ILE A 77 8.16 3.66 4.82
C ILE A 77 8.95 4.19 6.02
N LYS A 78 8.45 5.24 6.69
CA LYS A 78 9.16 5.87 7.83
C LYS A 78 9.31 4.92 9.02
N ARG A 79 8.33 4.04 9.26
CA ARG A 79 8.38 3.04 10.33
C ARG A 79 9.34 1.87 10.04
N TYR A 80 9.82 1.75 8.81
CA TYR A 80 10.64 0.64 8.34
C TYR A 80 12.07 1.02 7.96
N ASP A 81 12.39 2.31 7.99
CA ASP A 81 13.77 2.83 7.97
C ASP A 81 14.43 2.81 9.37
N GLU A 82 13.73 2.30 10.38
CA GLU A 82 14.28 1.85 11.68
C GLU A 82 14.32 0.32 11.73
#